data_AF-A0A7X9PEI3-F1
#
_entry.id   AF-A0A7X9PEI3-F1
#
_cell.length_a   1.000
_cell.length_b   1.000
_cell.length_c   1.000
_cell.angle_alpha   90.00
_cell.angle_beta   90.00
_cell.angle_gamma   90.00
#
_symmetry.space_group_name_H-M   'P 1'
#
loop_
_entity.id
_entity.type
_entity.pdbx_description
1 polymer ?
#
loop_
_entity_poly.entity_id
_entity_poly.type
_entity_poly.pdbx_seq_one_letter_code
_entity_poly.pdbx_strand_id
1 'polypeptide(L)'
;MTILLSRVISLVLFAWLGIALARRQAAPRSKGMWVALVLGLVLAEFIGVNTKLLAYGAAGIYMNQALQGLFAGLLIGHLSRRTEAASIQ
;
A
#
# COMPACT_ATOMS: atom_id res chain seq x y z
N MET A 1 0.56 23.10 -3.10
CA MET A 1 1.81 22.32 -2.87
C MET A 1 1.74 21.45 -1.61
N THR A 2 1.24 21.97 -0.48
CA THR A 2 1.08 21.24 0.80
C THR A 2 0.20 20.00 0.73
N ILE A 3 -0.92 20.06 -0.02
CA ILE A 3 -1.83 18.92 -0.19
C ILE A 3 -1.12 17.77 -0.90
N LEU A 4 -0.50 18.02 -2.06
CA LEU A 4 0.23 17.00 -2.81
C LEU A 4 1.32 16.34 -1.95
N LEU A 5 2.09 17.14 -1.21
CA LEU A 5 3.12 16.64 -0.31
C LEU A 5 2.54 15.72 0.78
N SER A 6 1.42 16.11 1.40
CA SER A 6 0.75 15.27 2.39
C SER A 6 0.25 13.94 1.81
N ARG A 7 -0.20 13.92 0.56
CA ARG A 7 -0.61 12.69 -0.13
C ARG A 7 0.57 11.77 -0.37
N VAL A 8 1.69 12.32 -0.86
CA VAL A 8 2.92 11.56 -1.09
C VAL A 8 3.45 10.97 0.22
N ILE A 9 3.51 11.78 1.29
CA ILE A 9 3.94 11.32 2.62
C ILE A 9 3.04 10.19 3.11
N SER A 10 1.72 10.36 3.04
CA SER A 10 0.76 9.32 3.39
C SER A 10 1.03 8.04 2.61
N LEU A 11 1.12 8.14 1.28
CA LEU A 11 1.33 6.98 0.42
C LEU A 11 2.64 6.26 0.75
N VAL A 12 3.74 6.99 0.95
CA VAL A 12 5.05 6.43 1.31
C VAL A 12 5.01 5.75 2.68
N LEU A 13 4.42 6.39 3.69
CA LEU A 13 4.33 5.82 5.05
C LEU A 13 3.56 4.50 5.05
N PHE A 14 2.40 4.47 4.41
CA PHE A 14 1.58 3.26 4.36
C PHE A 14 2.15 2.20 3.40
N ALA A 15 2.83 2.59 2.32
CA ALA A 15 3.57 1.65 1.49
C ALA A 15 4.71 0.98 2.25
N TRP A 16 5.43 1.72 3.09
CA TRP A 16 6.45 1.15 3.95
C TRP A 16 5.87 0.13 4.94
N LEU A 17 4.73 0.45 5.56
CA LEU A 17 3.98 -0.51 6.39
C LEU A 17 3.54 -1.74 5.60
N GLY A 18 3.02 -1.55 4.38
CA GLY A 18 2.64 -2.64 3.49
C GLY A 18 3.80 -3.57 3.14
N ILE A 19 4.98 -3.02 2.84
CA ILE A 19 6.21 -3.79 2.58
C ILE A 19 6.61 -4.58 3.84
N ALA A 20 6.60 -3.93 5.01
CA ALA A 20 6.95 -4.58 6.28
C ALA A 20 5.99 -5.72 6.62
N LEU A 21 4.69 -5.53 6.40
CA LEU A 21 3.67 -6.55 6.60
C LEU A 21 3.82 -7.69 5.60
N ALA A 22 4.05 -7.38 4.32
CA ALA A 22 4.33 -8.39 3.31
C ALA A 22 5.48 -9.28 3.79
N ARG A 23 6.62 -8.70 4.21
CA ARG A 23 7.78 -9.48 4.71
C ARG A 23 7.43 -10.46 5.84
N ARG A 24 6.45 -10.15 6.69
CA ARG A 24 5.98 -11.02 7.78
C ARG A 24 4.93 -12.04 7.37
N GLN A 25 4.23 -11.81 6.25
CA GLN A 25 3.19 -12.70 5.75
C GLN A 25 3.74 -13.67 4.69
N ALA A 26 3.11 -14.85 4.61
CA ALA A 26 3.37 -15.80 3.53
C ALA A 26 3.07 -15.15 2.18
N ALA A 27 3.91 -15.42 1.17
CA ALA A 27 3.68 -14.90 -0.17
C ALA A 27 2.34 -15.43 -0.74
N PRO A 28 1.63 -14.65 -1.57
CA PRO A 28 0.39 -15.10 -2.18
C PRO A 28 0.65 -16.36 -3.01
N ARG A 29 -0.02 -17.44 -2.63
CA ARG A 29 0.20 -18.79 -3.19
C ARG A 29 -0.49 -19.00 -4.53
N SER A 30 -1.57 -18.27 -4.80
CA SER A 30 -2.38 -18.43 -6.01
C SER A 30 -2.45 -17.13 -6.82
N LYS A 31 -2.69 -17.26 -8.12
CA LYS A 31 -2.96 -16.11 -9.02
C LYS A 31 -4.15 -15.29 -8.52
N GLY A 32 -5.18 -15.95 -7.95
CA GLY A 32 -6.35 -15.28 -7.39
C GLY A 32 -6.03 -14.33 -6.24
N MET A 33 -5.09 -14.68 -5.35
CA MET A 33 -4.66 -13.78 -4.27
C MET A 33 -3.94 -12.53 -4.80
N TRP A 34 -3.15 -12.68 -5.88
CA TRP A 34 -2.53 -11.53 -6.55
C TRP A 34 -3.57 -10.60 -7.16
N VAL A 35 -4.56 -11.16 -7.86
CA VAL A 35 -5.68 -10.40 -8.41
C VAL A 35 -6.44 -9.67 -7.29
N ALA A 36 -6.67 -10.33 -6.15
CA ALA A 36 -7.33 -9.71 -5.00
C ALA A 36 -6.53 -8.52 -4.43
N LEU A 37 -5.20 -8.60 -4.37
CA LEU A 37 -4.36 -7.48 -3.94
C LEU A 37 -4.41 -6.31 -4.93
N VAL A 38 -4.37 -6.59 -6.23
CA VAL A 38 -4.49 -5.54 -7.27
C VAL A 38 -5.88 -4.91 -7.26
N LEU A 39 -6.93 -5.71 -7.13
CA LEU A 39 -8.30 -5.20 -6.96
C LEU A 39 -8.41 -4.36 -5.69
N GLY A 40 -7.81 -4.79 -4.58
CA GLY A 40 -7.75 -4.02 -3.34
C GLY A 40 -7.10 -2.65 -3.53
N LEU A 41 -6.00 -2.58 -4.30
CA LEU A 41 -5.34 -1.31 -4.66
C LEU A 41 -6.25 -0.39 -5.48
N VAL A 42 -6.95 -0.92 -6.50
CA VAL A 42 -7.86 -0.13 -7.34
C VAL A 42 -9.07 0.34 -6.53
N LEU A 43 -9.68 -0.56 -5.76
CA LEU A 43 -10.85 -0.27 -4.95
C LEU A 43 -10.53 0.67 -3.78
N ALA A 44 -9.29 0.70 -3.30
CA ALA A 44 -8.86 1.60 -2.23
C ALA A 44 -9.09 3.08 -2.55
N GLU A 45 -9.10 3.47 -3.84
CA GLU A 45 -9.43 4.85 -4.23
C GLU A 45 -10.83 5.26 -3.81
N PHE A 46 -11.78 4.31 -3.83
CA PHE A 46 -13.20 4.52 -3.57
C PHE A 46 -13.59 4.28 -2.11
N ILE A 47 -12.71 3.69 -1.31
CA ILE A 47 -13.00 3.37 0.11
C ILE A 47 -12.64 4.55 0.99
N GLY A 48 -13.61 5.04 1.77
CA GLY A 48 -13.35 6.09 2.76
C GLY A 48 -12.87 7.40 2.14
N VAL A 49 -13.38 7.74 0.95
CA VAL A 49 -13.08 9.01 0.28
C VAL A 49 -13.44 10.16 1.21
N ASN A 50 -12.53 11.12 1.38
CA ASN A 50 -12.63 12.23 2.33
C ASN A 50 -12.64 11.85 3.83
N THR A 51 -12.54 10.57 4.18
CA THR A 51 -12.33 10.15 5.57
C THR A 51 -10.91 10.49 5.98
N LYS A 52 -10.75 11.46 6.89
CA LYS A 52 -9.46 11.83 7.47
C LYS A 52 -9.14 10.88 8.60
N LEU A 53 -8.02 10.16 8.49
CA LEU A 53 -7.50 9.32 9.57
C LEU A 53 -6.76 10.16 10.60
N LEU A 54 -5.96 11.12 10.13
CA LEU A 54 -5.21 12.05 10.96
C LEU A 54 -5.20 13.42 10.28
N ALA A 55 -5.41 14.48 11.06
CA ALA A 55 -5.31 15.85 10.61
C ALA A 55 -4.30 16.59 11.49
N TYR A 56 -3.25 17.13 10.87
CA TYR A 56 -2.27 18.01 11.52
C TYR A 56 -2.21 19.32 10.74
N GLY A 57 -2.93 20.34 11.24
CA GLY A 57 -3.07 21.62 10.56
C GLY A 57 -3.67 21.48 9.15
N ALA A 58 -2.98 22.01 8.13
CA ALA A 58 -3.41 21.94 6.73
C ALA A 58 -3.09 20.60 6.03
N ALA A 59 -2.31 19.72 6.67
CA ALA A 59 -1.98 18.39 6.15
C ALA A 59 -2.93 17.34 6.74
N GLY A 60 -3.44 16.45 5.88
CA GLY A 60 -4.34 15.38 6.27
C GLY A 60 -3.93 14.06 5.65
N ILE A 61 -3.95 13.00 6.46
CA ILE A 61 -3.84 11.62 6.00
C ILE A 61 -5.25 11.12 5.74
N TYR A 62 -5.52 10.71 4.51
CA TYR A 62 -6.83 10.23 4.09
C TYR A 62 -6.84 8.71 4.00
N MET A 63 -7.98 8.11 4.34
CA MET A 63 -8.14 6.66 4.41
C MET A 63 -7.88 5.99 3.06
N ASN A 64 -8.39 6.55 1.97
CA ASN A 64 -8.15 6.01 0.63
C ASN A 64 -6.65 5.99 0.26
N GLN A 65 -5.92 7.06 0.57
CA GLN A 65 -4.47 7.14 0.32
C GLN A 65 -3.67 6.19 1.19
N ALA A 66 -4.09 6.03 2.45
CA ALA A 66 -3.49 5.06 3.36
C ALA A 66 -3.67 3.63 2.83
N LEU A 67 -4.88 3.27 2.40
CA LEU A 67 -5.18 1.97 1.81
C LEU A 67 -4.42 1.74 0.50
N GLN A 68 -4.38 2.73 -0.39
CA GLN A 68 -3.61 2.65 -1.64
C GLN A 68 -2.13 2.42 -1.35
N GLY A 69 -1.54 3.20 -0.43
CA GLY A 69 -0.17 3.01 0.02
C GLY A 69 0.04 1.59 0.55
N LEU A 70 -0.82 1.13 1.46
CA LEU A 70 -0.73 -0.20 2.07
C LEU A 70 -0.76 -1.33 1.03
N PHE A 71 -1.73 -1.33 0.11
CA PHE A 71 -1.84 -2.35 -0.93
C PHE A 71 -0.68 -2.30 -1.93
N ALA A 72 -0.25 -1.10 -2.33
CA ALA A 72 0.93 -0.95 -3.17
C ALA A 72 2.18 -1.50 -2.47
N GLY A 73 2.35 -1.21 -1.18
CA GLY A 73 3.43 -1.74 -0.35
C GLY A 73 3.40 -3.25 -0.23
N LEU A 74 2.23 -3.84 -0.02
CA LEU A 74 2.06 -5.30 0.02
C LEU A 74 2.48 -5.95 -1.32
N LEU A 75 2.03 -5.39 -2.45
CA LEU A 75 2.38 -5.86 -3.78
C LEU A 75 3.91 -5.79 -4.01
N ILE A 76 4.52 -4.64 -3.74
CA ILE A 76 5.97 -4.44 -3.87
C ILE A 76 6.73 -5.42 -2.97
N GLY A 77 6.34 -5.55 -1.70
CA GLY A 77 7.02 -6.42 -0.73
C GLY A 77 6.90 -7.91 -1.06
N HIS A 78 5.80 -8.34 -1.69
CA HIS A 78 5.66 -9.71 -2.19
C HIS A 78 6.44 -9.94 -3.49
N LEU A 79 6.50 -8.95 -4.39
CA LEU A 79 7.25 -9.04 -5.64
C LEU A 79 8.76 -9.08 -5.40
N SER A 80 9.30 -8.20 -4.54
CA SER A 80 10.73 -8.15 -4.18
C SER A 80 11.25 -9.51 -3.69
N ARG A 81 10.47 -10.19 -2.82
CA ARG A 81 10.85 -11.52 -2.32
C ARG A 81 10.80 -12.60 -3.39
N ARG A 82 9.89 -12.51 -4.37
CA ARG A 82 9.86 -13.46 -5.49
C ARG A 82 11.07 -13.29 -6.39
N THR A 83 11.48 -12.05 -6.68
CA THR A 83 12.67 -11.78 -7.47
C THR A 83 13.95 -12.21 -6.77
N GLU A 84 14.07 -11.96 -5.45
CA GLU A 84 15.21 -12.41 -4.65
C GLU A 84 15.31 -13.94 -4.59
N ALA A 85 14.17 -14.64 -4.44
CA ALA A 85 14.15 -16.10 -4.45
C ALA A 85 14.52 -16.69 -5.83
N ALA A 86 14.18 -16.01 -6.92
CA ALA A 86 14.51 -16.43 -8.29
C ALA A 86 15.97 -16.17 -8.66
N SER A 87 16.64 -15.19 -8.05
CA SER A 87 18.06 -14.88 -8.33
C SER A 87 19.07 -15.78 -7.62
N ILE A 88 18.62 -16.61 -6.68
CA ILE A 88 19.48 -17.54 -5.90
C ILE A 88 19.48 -18.95 -6.54
N GLN A 89 18.67 -19.19 -7.57
CA GLN A 89 18.63 -20.43 -8.35
C GLN A 89 19.49 -20.32 -9.61
#